data_AF-A0A7X5SD16-F1
#
_entry.id   AF-A0A7X5SD16-F1
#
_cell.length_a   1.000
_cell.length_b   1.000
_cell.length_c   1.000
_cell.angle_alpha   90.00
_cell.angle_beta   90.00
_cell.angle_gamma   90.00
#
_symmetry.space_group_name_H-M   'P 1'
#
loop_
_entity.id
_entity.type
_entity.pdbx_description
1 polymer ?
#
loop_
_entity_poly.entity_id
_entity_poly.type
_entity_poly.pdbx_seq_one_letter_code
_entity_poly.pdbx_strand_id
1 'polypeptide(L)' 'EHVLKVVGPEHVGIGMDWDGGGGVVGLEDVSDLPRITAWLLRKGYTEQQIAGIWGGNLLRVMGQAQAYAVGNGESGVGR' A
#
# COMPACT_ATOMS: atom_id res chain seq x y z
N GLU A 1 -11.27 -7.25 3.04
CA GLU A 1 -12.41 -6.51 2.45
C GLU A 1 -12.81 -5.26 3.22
N HIS A 2 -12.96 -5.32 4.55
CA HIS A 2 -13.48 -4.20 5.35
C HIS A 2 -12.76 -2.86 5.07
N VAL A 3 -11.44 -2.82 5.16
CA VAL A 3 -10.65 -1.59 4.92
C VAL A 3 -10.90 -1.01 3.52
N LEU A 4 -10.89 -1.84 2.48
CA LEU A 4 -11.22 -1.41 1.10
C LEU A 4 -12.60 -0.75 0.99
N LYS A 5 -13.58 -1.20 1.78
CA LYS A 5 -14.94 -0.63 1.83
C LYS A 5 -15.01 0.67 2.64
N VAL A 6 -14.22 0.79 3.70
CA VAL A 6 -14.25 1.94 4.61
C VAL A 6 -13.47 3.12 4.06
N VAL A 7 -12.26 2.89 3.57
CA VAL A 7 -11.35 3.97 3.12
C VAL A 7 -11.19 4.05 1.61
N GLY A 8 -11.67 3.06 0.84
CA GLY A 8 -11.48 3.01 -0.61
C GLY A 8 -10.12 2.42 -1.02
N PRO A 9 -10.02 1.83 -2.22
CA PRO A 9 -8.81 1.14 -2.71
C PRO A 9 -7.59 2.06 -2.89
N GLU A 10 -7.78 3.35 -3.07
CA GLU A 10 -6.73 4.39 -3.19
C GLU A 10 -6.03 4.72 -1.85
N HIS A 11 -6.50 4.12 -0.75
CA HIS A 11 -5.97 4.30 0.60
C HIS A 11 -5.47 2.98 1.24
N VAL A 12 -5.37 1.90 0.47
CA VAL A 12 -4.92 0.58 0.98
C VAL A 12 -3.55 0.20 0.44
N GLY A 13 -2.72 -0.43 1.27
CA GLY A 13 -1.44 -1.04 0.90
C GLY A 13 -1.31 -2.47 1.42
N ILE A 14 -0.17 -3.12 1.14
CA ILE A 14 0.15 -4.49 1.56
C ILE A 14 1.32 -4.48 2.55
N GLY A 15 1.15 -5.15 3.68
CA GLY A 15 2.21 -5.45 4.64
C GLY A 15 1.92 -6.79 5.30
N MET A 16 2.69 -7.83 4.95
CA MET A 16 2.40 -9.23 5.33
C MET A 16 3.09 -9.65 6.62
N ASP A 17 4.02 -8.85 7.12
CA ASP A 17 4.80 -9.11 8.34
C ASP A 17 5.52 -10.47 8.34
N TRP A 18 5.86 -10.98 7.15
CA TRP A 18 6.73 -12.15 7.02
C TRP A 18 8.08 -11.88 7.67
N ASP A 19 8.67 -12.92 8.26
CA ASP A 19 9.85 -12.87 9.13
C ASP A 19 9.68 -12.04 10.42
N GLY A 20 8.53 -11.41 10.63
CA GLY A 20 8.13 -10.66 11.84
C GLY A 20 7.07 -11.34 12.72
N GLY A 21 6.54 -12.48 12.27
CA GLY A 21 5.46 -13.24 12.93
C GLY A 21 4.16 -13.35 12.12
N GLY A 22 4.14 -12.79 10.91
CA GLY A 22 3.06 -12.95 9.94
C GLY A 22 3.02 -14.34 9.28
N GLY A 23 2.23 -14.42 8.22
CA GLY A 23 1.86 -15.69 7.56
C GLY A 23 0.53 -16.25 8.09
N VAL A 24 -0.33 -16.68 7.17
CA VAL A 24 -1.62 -17.33 7.47
C VAL A 24 -1.85 -18.48 6.50
N VAL A 25 -2.81 -19.36 6.80
CA VAL A 25 -3.15 -20.47 5.90
C VAL A 25 -3.50 -19.96 4.50
N GLY A 26 -2.73 -20.39 3.50
CA GLY A 26 -2.84 -20.00 2.10
C GLY A 26 -2.09 -18.73 1.69
N LEU A 27 -1.33 -18.12 2.61
CA LEU A 27 -0.38 -17.01 2.43
C LEU A 27 0.83 -17.26 3.36
N GLU A 28 1.48 -18.41 3.18
CA GLU A 28 2.57 -18.87 4.02
C GLU A 28 3.83 -18.02 3.83
N ASP A 29 4.16 -17.69 2.57
CA ASP A 29 5.35 -16.92 2.24
C ASP A 29 5.17 -16.04 0.99
N VAL A 30 6.25 -15.34 0.62
CA VAL A 30 6.28 -14.41 -0.52
C VAL A 30 5.86 -15.02 -1.86
N SER A 31 5.99 -16.34 -2.04
CA SER A 31 5.56 -17.01 -3.27
C SER A 31 4.05 -17.01 -3.46
N ASP A 32 3.27 -16.77 -2.40
CA ASP A 32 1.81 -16.72 -2.45
C ASP A 32 1.23 -15.35 -2.82
N LEU A 33 2.05 -14.30 -2.95
CA LEU A 33 1.60 -12.96 -3.34
C LEU A 33 0.68 -12.92 -4.59
N PRO A 34 0.91 -13.72 -5.66
CA PRO A 34 0.00 -13.75 -6.82
C PRO A 34 -1.46 -14.12 -6.46
N ARG A 35 -1.69 -14.83 -5.35
CA ARG A 35 -3.04 -15.19 -4.88
C ARG A 35 -3.85 -13.97 -4.47
N ILE A 36 -3.21 -12.96 -3.89
CA ILE A 36 -3.84 -11.69 -3.50
C ILE A 36 -4.35 -10.97 -4.75
N THR A 37 -3.49 -10.84 -5.77
CA THR A 37 -3.88 -10.24 -7.05
C THR A 37 -5.03 -10.99 -7.71
N ALA A 38 -4.97 -12.32 -7.75
CA ALA A 38 -6.04 -13.13 -8.30
C ALA A 38 -7.37 -12.95 -7.54
N TRP A 39 -7.31 -12.82 -6.21
CA TRP A 39 -8.49 -12.53 -5.40
C TRP A 39 -9.05 -11.13 -5.67
N LEU A 40 -8.21 -10.10 -5.79
CA LEU A 40 -8.63 -8.74 -6.12
C LEU A 40 -9.31 -8.66 -7.50
N LEU A 41 -8.73 -9.33 -8.51
CA LEU A 41 -9.33 -9.43 -9.84
C LEU A 41 -10.70 -10.10 -9.80
N ARG A 42 -10.84 -11.23 -9.09
CA ARG A 42 -12.13 -11.91 -8.92
C ARG A 42 -13.18 -11.06 -8.20
N LYS A 43 -12.75 -10.11 -7.37
CA LYS A 43 -13.62 -9.17 -6.65
C LYS A 43 -13.98 -7.92 -7.47
N GLY A 44 -13.49 -7.81 -8.71
CA GLY A 44 -13.83 -6.72 -9.62
C GLY A 44 -13.02 -5.45 -9.40
N TYR A 45 -11.90 -5.49 -8.69
CA TYR A 45 -10.99 -4.35 -8.63
C TYR A 45 -10.29 -4.18 -9.97
N THR A 46 -10.21 -2.94 -10.43
CA THR A 46 -9.51 -2.59 -11.68
C THR A 46 -8.01 -2.78 -11.54
N GLU A 47 -7.31 -3.01 -12.66
CA GLU A 47 -5.84 -3.08 -12.68
C GLU A 47 -5.20 -1.83 -12.06
N GLN A 48 -5.79 -0.65 -12.30
CA GLN A 48 -5.34 0.61 -11.70
C GLN A 48 -5.43 0.61 -10.17
N GLN A 49 -6.54 0.11 -9.61
CA GLN A 49 -6.71 -0.02 -8.16
C GLN A 49 -5.72 -1.03 -7.58
N ILE A 50 -5.50 -2.15 -8.27
CA ILE A 50 -4.57 -3.19 -7.86
C ILE A 50 -3.12 -2.66 -7.87
N ALA A 51 -2.73 -1.92 -8.91
CA ALA A 51 -1.42 -1.26 -8.99
C ALA A 51 -1.24 -0.23 -7.85
N GLY A 52 -2.32 0.49 -7.49
CA GLY A 52 -2.36 1.34 -6.31
C GLY A 52 -2.05 0.58 -5.02
N ILE A 53 -2.76 -0.53 -4.78
CA ILE A 53 -2.61 -1.38 -3.60
C ILE A 53 -1.19 -1.97 -3.48
N TRP A 54 -0.60 -2.40 -4.60
CA TRP A 54 0.74 -2.98 -4.62
C TRP A 54 1.87 -1.97 -4.42
N GLY A 55 1.64 -0.68 -4.61
CA GLY A 55 2.68 0.32 -4.37
C GLY A 55 2.33 1.74 -4.76
N GLY A 56 1.42 1.95 -5.72
CA GLY A 56 1.05 3.31 -6.15
C GLY A 56 0.56 4.21 -5.00
N ASN A 57 -0.21 3.65 -4.07
CA ASN A 57 -0.71 4.38 -2.91
C ASN A 57 0.41 4.72 -1.92
N LEU A 58 1.33 3.79 -1.69
CA LEU A 58 2.51 4.02 -0.84
C LEU A 58 3.40 5.11 -1.45
N LEU A 59 3.72 5.01 -2.74
CA LEU A 59 4.56 5.97 -3.45
C LEU A 59 3.94 7.37 -3.44
N ARG A 60 2.62 7.49 -3.60
CA ARG A 60 1.89 8.76 -3.46
C ARG A 60 2.11 9.39 -2.09
N VAL A 61 1.94 8.62 -1.01
CA VAL A 61 2.10 9.13 0.37
C VAL A 61 3.56 9.47 0.68
N MET A 62 4.50 8.63 0.24
CA MET A 62 5.93 8.90 0.37
C MET A 62 6.33 10.19 -0.35
N GLY A 63 5.82 10.42 -1.56
CA GLY A 63 6.05 11.67 -2.29
C GLY A 63 5.49 12.89 -1.56
N GLN A 64 4.31 12.79 -0.96
CA GLN A 64 3.73 13.86 -0.14
C GLN A 64 4.57 14.16 1.11
N ALA A 65 5.06 13.13 1.79
CA ALA A 65 5.92 13.28 2.95
C ALA A 65 7.25 13.95 2.60
N GLN A 66 7.87 13.56 1.48
CA GLN A 66 9.09 14.17 0.97
C GLN A 66 8.88 15.64 0.59
N ALA A 67 7.79 15.96 -0.12
CA ALA A 67 7.46 17.33 -0.49
C ALA A 67 7.26 18.24 0.74
N TYR A 68 6.58 17.72 1.78
CA TYR A 68 6.40 18.42 3.05
C TYR A 68 7.74 18.67 3.76
N ALA A 69 8.63 17.68 3.78
CA ALA A 69 9.95 17.82 4.38
C ALA A 69 10.79 18.90 3.67
N VAL A 70 10.74 18.97 2.33
CA VAL A 70 11.42 20.00 1.55
C VAL A 70 10.86 21.40 1.84
N GLY A 71 9.54 21.57 1.76
CA GLY A 71 8.90 22.86 2.00
C GLY A 71 9.14 23.42 3.41
N ASN A 72 9.29 22.56 4.41
CA ASN A 72 9.63 22.98 5.77
C ASN A 72 11.13 23.18 6.00
N GLY A 73 12.00 22.46 5.27
CA GLY A 73 13.44 22.67 5.29
C GLY A 73 13.85 24.08 4.84
N GLU A 74 13.11 24.66 3.89
CA GLU A 74 13.31 26.04 3.44
C GLU A 74 12.84 27.09 4.47
N SER A 75 11.87 26.74 5.32
CA SER A 75 11.38 27.64 6.39
C SER A 75 12.24 27.64 7.66
N GLY A 76 13.16 26.68 7.80
CA GLY A 76 14.03 26.50 8.98
C GLY A 76 15.44 27.07 8.86
N VAL A 77 15.86 27.53 7.67
CA VAL A 77 17.14 28.22 7.46
C VAL A 77 16.87 29.72 7.32
N GLY A 78 16.57 30.38 8.44
CA GLY A 78 16.42 31.83 8.46
C GLY A 78 15.31 32.34 9.39
N ARG A 79 15.39 32.02 10.68
CA ARG A 79 14.96 32.91 11.77
C ARG A 79 15.87 32.72 12.96
#